data_AF-A0A7X7UXH6-F1
#
_entry.id   AF-A0A7X7UXH6-F1
#
_cell.length_a   1.000
_cell.length_b   1.000
_cell.length_c   1.000
_cell.angle_alpha   90.00
_cell.angle_beta   90.00
_cell.angle_gamma   90.00
#
_symmetry.space_group_name_H-M   'P 1'
#
loop_
_entity.id
_entity.type
_entity.pdbx_description
1 polymer ?
#
loop_
_entity_poly.entity_id
_entity_poly.type
_entity_poly.pdbx_seq_one_letter_code
_entity_poly.pdbx_strand_id
1 'polypeptide(L)' 'MFSNLGVTEILIIALVLILLFGAKKIPELAQGIGKGLKEFKKSVKETDDDINRDNKSNSK' A
#
# COMPACT_ATOMS: atom_id res chain seq x y z
N MET A 1 -15.02 -28.62 0.35
CA MET A 1 -16.04 -27.72 -0.24
C MET A 1 -15.56 -26.28 -0.46
N PHE A 2 -14.35 -25.88 -0.01
CA PHE A 2 -13.79 -24.53 -0.24
C PHE A 2 -12.51 -24.51 -1.09
N SER A 3 -12.06 -25.66 -1.61
CA SER A 3 -10.79 -25.77 -2.34
C SER A 3 -10.80 -25.18 -3.76
N ASN A 4 -11.90 -24.55 -4.17
CA ASN A 4 -12.03 -23.89 -5.46
C ASN A 4 -12.73 -22.54 -5.27
N LEU A 5 -12.19 -21.64 -4.45
CA LEU A 5 -12.53 -20.22 -4.60
C LEU A 5 -11.99 -19.80 -5.98
N GLY A 6 -12.80 -20.04 -6.99
CA GLY A 6 -12.48 -19.72 -8.36
C GLY A 6 -12.51 -18.23 -8.58
N VAL A 7 -12.02 -17.83 -9.75
CA VAL A 7 -12.11 -16.43 -10.21
C VAL A 7 -13.56 -15.93 -10.17
N THR A 8 -14.54 -16.82 -10.38
CA THR A 8 -15.97 -16.52 -10.33
C THR A 8 -16.45 -16.13 -8.93
N GLU A 9 -16.15 -16.91 -7.89
CA GLU A 9 -16.52 -16.56 -6.51
C GLU A 9 -15.89 -15.23 -6.07
N ILE A 10 -14.61 -15.01 -6.42
CA ILE A 10 -13.92 -13.75 -6.11
C ILE A 10 -14.60 -12.57 -6.80
N LEU A 11 -15.03 -12.72 -8.06
CA LEU A 11 -15.78 -11.69 -8.78
C LEU A 11 -17.13 -11.38 -8.13
N ILE A 12 -17.85 -12.39 -7.66
CA ILE A 12 -19.14 -12.20 -6.97
C ILE A 12 -18.94 -11.44 -5.65
N ILE A 13 -17.93 -11.82 -4.86
CA ILE A 13 -17.60 -11.12 -3.61
C ILE A 13 -17.21 -9.67 -3.90
N ALA A 14 -16.36 -9.44 -4.91
CA ALA A 14 -15.96 -8.10 -5.33
C ALA A 14 -17.18 -7.27 -5.78
N LEU A 15 -18.13 -7.86 -6.51
CA LEU A 15 -19.35 -7.21 -6.93
C LEU A 15 -20.22 -6.79 -5.73
N VAL A 16 -20.39 -7.68 -4.74
CA VAL A 16 -21.12 -7.36 -3.51
C VAL A 16 -20.44 -6.22 -2.74
N LEU A 17 -19.11 -6.25 -2.60
CA LEU A 17 -18.36 -5.15 -1.96
C LEU A 17 -18.51 -3.83 -2.71
N ILE A 18 -18.52 -3.88 -4.04
CA ILE A 18 -18.75 -2.71 -4.90
C ILE A 18 -20.18 -2.18 -4.73
N LEU A 19 -21.18 -3.02 -4.54
CA LEU A 19 -22.55 -2.55 -4.29
C LEU A 19 -22.72 -1.92 -2.90
N LEU A 20 -22.05 -2.48 -1.87
CA LEU A 20 -22.12 -1.96 -0.50
C LEU A 20 -21.34 -0.67 -0.32
N PHE A 21 -20.10 -0.63 -0.79
CA PHE A 21 -19.20 0.51 -0.59
C PHE A 21 -19.17 1.47 -1.78
N GLY A 22 -19.59 1.02 -2.97
CA GLY A 22 -19.48 1.78 -4.22
C GLY A 22 -18.15 1.53 -4.93
N ALA A 23 -18.19 1.41 -6.26
CA ALA A 23 -17.00 1.20 -7.11
C ALA A 23 -15.93 2.30 -6.94
N LYS A 24 -16.33 3.51 -6.52
CA LYS A 24 -15.44 4.65 -6.31
C LYS A 24 -14.66 4.58 -4.98
N LYS A 25 -15.14 3.84 -3.97
CA LYS A 25 -14.48 3.81 -2.66
C LYS A 25 -13.21 2.97 -2.65
N ILE A 26 -13.17 1.87 -3.37
CA ILE A 26 -11.96 1.04 -3.51
C ILE A 26 -10.76 1.85 -4.04
N PRO A 27 -10.84 2.55 -5.19
CA PRO A 27 -9.71 3.33 -5.71
C PRO A 27 -9.40 4.55 -4.85
N GLU A 28 -10.40 5.19 -4.22
CA GLU A 28 -10.20 6.31 -3.29
C GLU A 28 -9.36 5.88 -2.07
N LEU A 29 -9.68 4.72 -1.48
CA LEU A 29 -8.92 4.12 -0.38
C LEU A 29 -7.51 3.70 -0.84
N ALA A 30 -7.39 3.06 -2.00
CA ALA A 30 -6.10 2.65 -2.55
C ALA A 30 -5.18 3.86 -2.83
N GLN A 31 -5.72 4.96 -3.33
CA GLN A 31 -4.98 6.21 -3.51
C GLN A 31 -4.53 6.81 -2.18
N GLY A 32 -5.38 6.79 -1.15
CA GLY A 32 -5.01 7.23 0.19
C GLY A 32 -3.88 6.42 0.81
N ILE A 33 -4.01 5.08 0.77
CA ILE A 33 -2.98 4.15 1.26
C ILE A 33 -1.69 4.29 0.45
N GLY A 34 -1.79 4.41 -0.88
CA GLY A 34 -0.62 4.56 -1.76
C GLY A 34 0.17 5.83 -1.49
N LYS A 35 -0.51 6.96 -1.25
CA LYS A 35 0.13 8.20 -0.83
C LYS A 35 0.80 8.05 0.54
N GLY A 36 0.09 7.48 1.53
CA GLY A 36 0.63 7.25 2.86
C GLY A 36 1.88 6.37 2.86
N LEU A 37 1.85 5.25 2.11
CA LEU A 37 2.99 4.34 1.99
C LEU A 37 4.17 5.00 1.25
N LYS A 38 3.90 5.84 0.25
CA LYS A 38 4.93 6.60 -0.48
C LYS A 38 5.65 7.59 0.42
N GLU A 39 4.90 8.39 1.19
CA GLU A 39 5.50 9.34 2.14
C GLU A 39 6.26 8.60 3.25
N PHE A 40 5.68 7.52 3.80
CA PHE A 40 6.36 6.68 4.78
C PHE A 40 7.70 6.14 4.26
N LYS A 41 7.71 5.59 3.04
CA LYS A 41 8.94 5.08 2.40
C LYS A 41 9.98 6.20 2.15
N LYS A 42 9.52 7.41 1.85
CA LYS A 42 10.40 8.57 1.65
C LYS A 42 11.07 8.96 2.97
N SER A 43 10.31 9.12 4.05
CA SER A 43 10.84 9.48 5.37
C SER A 43 11.81 8.45 5.92
N VAL A 44 11.53 7.15 5.74
CA VAL A 44 12.45 6.07 6.15
C VAL A 44 13.76 6.16 5.37
N LYS A 45 13.69 6.36 4.05
CA LYS A 45 14.90 6.46 3.22
C LYS A 45 15.74 7.70 3.55
N GLU A 46 15.11 8.84 3.79
CA GLU A 46 15.79 10.08 4.19
C GLU A 46 16.51 9.90 5.54
N THR A 47 15.87 9.21 6.49
CA THR A 47 16.49 8.84 7.77
C THR A 47 17.72 7.94 7.59
N ASP A 48 17.63 6.91 6.74
CA ASP A 48 18.77 6.03 6.44
C ASP A 48 19.91 6.78 5.74
N ASP A 49 19.59 7.67 4.80
CA ASP A 49 20.57 8.48 4.07
C ASP A 49 21.29 9.48 5.00
N ASP A 50 20.60 10.08 5.97
CA ASP A 50 21.19 11.00 6.95
C ASP A 50 22.09 10.26 7.95
N ILE A 51 21.68 9.09 8.47
CA ILE A 51 22.51 8.25 9.34
C ILE A 51 23.81 7.82 8.63
N ASN A 52 23.75 7.55 7.32
CA ASN A 52 24.91 7.13 6.52
C ASN A 52 25.84 8.30 6.18
N ARG A 53 25.30 9.52 6.01
CA ARG A 53 26.11 10.74 5.78
C ARG A 53 26.92 11.15 7.00
N ASP A 54 26.33 11.05 8.19
CA ASP A 54 27.02 11.41 9.45
C ASP A 54 28.21 10.49 9.75
N ASN A 55 28.11 9.20 9.38
CA ASN A 55 29.21 8.23 9.56
C ASN A 55 30.41 8.49 8.65
N LYS A 56 30.18 9.07 7.45
CA LYS A 56 31.24 9.34 6.46
C LYS A 56 32.04 10.62 6.74
N SER A 57 31.50 11.55 7.53
CA SER A 57 32.15 12.81 7.87
C SER A 57 33.14 12.69 9.03
N ASN A 58 33.07 11.65 9.86
CA ASN A 58 33.90 11.49 11.05
C ASN A 58 35.15 10.61 10.85
N SER A 59 35.46 10.25 9.60
CA SER A 59 36.62 9.43 9.22
C SER A 59 37.58 10.14 8.25
N LYS A 60 37.48 11.47 8.11
CA LYS A 60 38.45 12.30 7.39
C LYS A 60 39.22 13.21 8.32
#